data_AF-A0AAE1RSN5-F1
#
_entry.id   AF-A0AAE1RSN5-F1
#
_cell.length_a   1.000
_cell.length_b   1.000
_cell.length_c   1.000
_cell.angle_alpha   90.00
_cell.angle_beta   90.00
_cell.angle_gamma   90.00
#
_symmetry.space_group_name_H-M   'P 1'
#
loop_
_entity.id
_entity.type
_entity.pdbx_description
1 polymer ?
#
loop_
_entity_poly.entity_id
_entity_poly.type
_entity_poly.pdbx_seq_one_letter_code
_entity_poly.pdbx_strand_id
1 'polypeptide(L)'
;MKPLPEDESQILFYRKAFSGSLLYPPSLVQVSKEIIEKCNGLPLEILAIAGALATKWNKIEAWELFYELLVDKLQVNKLPIEILKLQHLRHVLIYHFGAGFLHGFDAPKKIGTLVSLKVVNLINATTSTVIELGNLTRLRKLDIAELRRKYGRDLCSSLDKLINFEQLSISSYGVSDIIDLQYPLHSTHSSLRTLTFEGRLERLPIWVTSLQALVTVHLKLSKLEDNALRNSS
;
A
#
# COMPACT_ATOMS: atom_id res chain seq x y z
N MET A 1 -22.86 19.92 -7.47
CA MET A 1 -23.43 19.31 -8.69
C MET A 1 -24.18 18.05 -8.29
N LYS A 2 -25.29 17.72 -8.95
CA LYS A 2 -26.05 16.49 -8.69
C LYS A 2 -25.52 15.34 -9.56
N PRO A 3 -25.55 14.08 -9.08
CA PRO A 3 -25.26 12.91 -9.91
C PRO A 3 -26.22 12.80 -11.10
N LEU A 4 -25.71 12.35 -12.24
CA LEU A 4 -26.49 12.06 -13.44
C LEU A 4 -27.09 10.64 -13.37
N PRO A 5 -28.23 10.41 -14.03
CA PRO A 5 -28.71 9.07 -14.34
C PRO A 5 -27.67 8.25 -15.11
N GLU A 6 -27.83 6.93 -15.11
CA GLU A 6 -26.87 6.01 -15.75
C GLU A 6 -26.74 6.28 -17.25
N ASP A 7 -27.85 6.41 -17.98
CA ASP A 7 -27.85 6.66 -19.42
C ASP A 7 -27.13 7.97 -19.79
N GLU A 8 -27.35 9.04 -19.01
CA GLU A 8 -26.69 10.33 -19.21
C GLU A 8 -25.20 10.26 -18.86
N SER A 9 -24.83 9.49 -17.83
CA SER A 9 -23.44 9.24 -17.45
C SER A 9 -22.70 8.50 -18.56
N GLN A 10 -23.33 7.47 -19.14
CA GLN A 10 -22.80 6.73 -20.28
C GLN A 10 -22.60 7.65 -21.48
N ILE A 11 -23.62 8.40 -21.88
CA ILE A 11 -23.54 9.35 -23.01
C ILE A 11 -22.39 10.36 -22.81
N LEU A 12 -22.29 10.94 -21.61
CA LEU A 12 -21.26 11.91 -21.29
C LEU A 12 -19.85 11.30 -21.37
N PHE A 13 -19.67 10.11 -20.82
CA PHE A 13 -18.42 9.35 -20.84
C PHE A 13 -18.00 9.03 -22.28
N TYR A 14 -18.89 8.38 -23.06
CA TYR A 14 -18.58 7.97 -24.43
C TYR A 14 -18.25 9.18 -25.31
N ARG A 15 -19.03 10.26 -25.22
CA ARG A 15 -18.77 11.49 -25.97
C ARG A 15 -17.38 12.05 -25.69
N LYS A 16 -16.94 12.00 -24.43
CA LYS A 16 -15.63 12.54 -24.02
C LYS A 16 -14.47 11.60 -24.33
N ALA A 17 -14.61 10.31 -24.01
CA ALA A 17 -13.56 9.31 -24.19
C ALA A 17 -13.29 9.01 -25.68
N PHE A 18 -14.32 9.11 -26.51
CA PHE A 18 -14.21 8.77 -27.93
C PHE A 18 -14.30 9.99 -28.86
N SER A 19 -14.01 11.19 -28.35
CA SER A 19 -14.01 12.45 -29.13
C SER A 19 -15.28 12.68 -29.97
N GLY A 20 -16.44 12.22 -29.47
CA GLY A 20 -17.73 12.33 -30.17
C GLY A 20 -17.95 11.34 -31.32
N SER A 21 -17.09 10.33 -31.49
CA SER A 21 -17.34 9.23 -32.44
C SER A 21 -18.64 8.50 -32.08
N LEU A 22 -19.47 8.20 -33.10
CA LEU A 22 -20.67 7.37 -32.96
C LEU A 22 -20.37 5.87 -32.99
N LEU A 23 -19.13 5.49 -33.34
CA LEU A 23 -18.66 4.11 -33.39
C LEU A 23 -17.69 3.87 -32.23
N TYR A 24 -18.09 3.00 -31.31
CA TYR A 24 -17.30 2.61 -30.13
C TYR A 24 -16.72 1.22 -30.32
N PRO A 25 -15.45 0.97 -29.94
CA PRO A 25 -14.89 -0.38 -29.98
C PRO A 25 -15.70 -1.34 -29.09
N PRO A 26 -16.27 -2.43 -29.63
CA PRO A 26 -17.08 -3.37 -28.84
C PRO A 26 -16.32 -3.97 -27.65
N SER A 27 -15.01 -4.16 -27.81
CA SER A 27 -14.09 -4.63 -26.77
C SER A 27 -14.03 -3.74 -25.53
N LEU A 28 -14.32 -2.44 -25.68
CA LEU A 28 -14.23 -1.48 -24.57
C LEU A 28 -15.56 -1.27 -23.83
N VAL A 29 -16.67 -1.83 -24.33
CA VAL A 29 -18.01 -1.57 -23.76
C VAL A 29 -18.10 -2.04 -22.30
N GLN A 30 -17.59 -3.24 -22.01
CA GLN A 30 -17.70 -3.82 -20.67
C GLN A 30 -16.89 -3.02 -19.64
N VAL A 31 -15.59 -2.84 -19.89
CA VAL A 31 -14.72 -2.06 -19.00
C VAL A 31 -15.17 -0.59 -18.88
N SER A 32 -15.77 -0.02 -19.92
CA SER A 32 -16.35 1.33 -19.84
C SER A 32 -17.52 1.40 -18.86
N LYS A 33 -18.43 0.42 -18.87
CA LYS A 33 -19.55 0.35 -17.91
C LYS A 33 -19.04 0.28 -16.48
N GLU A 34 -18.08 -0.59 -16.21
CA GLU A 34 -17.48 -0.75 -14.88
C GLU A 34 -16.79 0.53 -14.40
N ILE A 35 -16.08 1.24 -15.29
CA ILE A 35 -15.48 2.55 -14.98
C ILE A 35 -16.55 3.61 -14.68
N ILE A 36 -17.63 3.66 -15.45
CA ILE A 36 -18.70 4.65 -15.30
C ILE A 36 -19.43 4.45 -13.96
N GLU A 37 -19.70 3.20 -13.57
CA GLU A 37 -20.29 2.87 -12.26
C GLU A 37 -19.45 3.44 -11.11
N LYS A 38 -18.11 3.34 -11.22
CA LYS A 38 -17.19 3.88 -10.20
C LYS A 38 -17.22 5.40 -10.06
N CYS A 39 -17.69 6.13 -11.06
CA CYS A 39 -17.82 7.59 -11.00
C CYS A 39 -19.07 8.06 -10.24
N ASN A 40 -19.94 7.14 -9.77
CA ASN A 40 -21.17 7.44 -9.02
C ASN A 40 -22.05 8.56 -9.65
N GLY A 41 -22.06 8.65 -10.98
CA GLY A 41 -22.82 9.67 -11.73
C GLY A 41 -22.28 11.10 -11.63
N LEU A 42 -21.11 11.35 -11.04
CA LEU A 42 -20.57 12.70 -10.86
C LEU A 42 -19.99 13.25 -12.19
N PRO A 43 -20.56 14.31 -12.81
CA PRO A 43 -20.17 14.76 -14.14
C PRO A 43 -18.68 15.11 -14.29
N LEU A 44 -18.08 15.72 -13.27
CA LEU A 44 -16.67 16.12 -13.29
C LEU A 44 -15.73 14.91 -13.24
N GLU A 45 -16.07 13.88 -12.46
CA GLU A 45 -15.29 12.65 -12.38
C GLU A 45 -15.35 11.88 -13.70
N ILE A 46 -16.56 11.74 -14.25
CA ILE A 46 -16.81 11.12 -15.56
C ILE A 46 -15.96 11.81 -16.63
N LEU A 47 -16.01 13.14 -16.71
CA LEU A 47 -15.25 13.91 -17.71
C LEU A 47 -13.73 13.81 -17.53
N ALA A 48 -13.25 13.80 -16.29
CA ALA A 48 -11.83 13.67 -15.99
C ALA A 48 -11.30 12.29 -16.39
N ILE A 49 -12.00 11.22 -15.99
CA ILE A 49 -11.61 9.85 -16.30
C ILE A 49 -11.73 9.58 -17.81
N ALA A 50 -12.85 9.93 -18.42
CA ALA A 50 -13.06 9.79 -19.87
C ALA A 50 -12.00 10.56 -20.66
N GLY A 51 -11.66 11.78 -20.23
CA GLY A 51 -10.59 12.58 -20.83
C GLY A 51 -9.21 11.94 -20.74
N ALA A 52 -8.89 11.29 -19.61
CA ALA A 52 -7.63 10.56 -19.45
C ALA A 52 -7.56 9.34 -20.39
N LEU A 53 -8.67 8.62 -20.51
CA LEU A 53 -8.79 7.42 -21.37
C LEU A 53 -8.83 7.75 -22.87
N ALA A 54 -9.23 8.97 -23.25
CA ALA A 54 -9.28 9.40 -24.66
C ALA A 54 -7.93 9.28 -25.39
N THR A 55 -6.81 9.30 -24.65
CA THR A 55 -5.46 9.13 -25.21
C THR A 55 -5.09 7.67 -25.51
N LYS A 56 -5.91 6.71 -25.08
CA LYS A 56 -5.66 5.26 -25.12
C LYS A 56 -6.61 4.52 -26.07
N TRP A 57 -6.88 5.11 -27.24
CA TRP A 57 -7.86 4.61 -28.20
C TRP A 57 -7.63 3.13 -28.55
N ASN A 58 -8.68 2.30 -28.43
CA ASN A 58 -8.75 0.91 -28.89
C ASN A 58 -7.69 -0.06 -28.31
N LYS A 59 -7.20 0.19 -27.08
CA LYS A 59 -6.29 -0.73 -26.36
C LYS A 59 -6.98 -1.25 -25.10
N ILE A 60 -7.63 -2.41 -25.18
CA ILE A 60 -8.40 -2.97 -24.06
C ILE A 60 -7.54 -3.16 -22.81
N GLU A 61 -6.30 -3.63 -22.97
CA GLU A 61 -5.37 -3.86 -21.86
C GLU A 61 -5.08 -2.55 -21.11
N ALA A 62 -5.03 -1.43 -21.84
CA ALA A 62 -4.75 -0.13 -21.23
C ALA A 62 -5.96 0.46 -20.47
N TRP A 63 -7.17 0.01 -20.81
CA TRP A 63 -8.41 0.35 -20.12
C TRP A 63 -8.66 -0.56 -18.93
N GLU A 64 -8.42 -1.87 -19.07
CA GLU A 64 -8.45 -2.82 -17.95
C GLU A 64 -7.43 -2.45 -16.88
N LEU A 65 -6.18 -2.14 -17.26
CA LEU A 65 -5.19 -1.62 -16.32
C LEU A 65 -5.63 -0.31 -15.67
N PHE A 66 -6.31 0.57 -16.41
CA PHE A 66 -6.83 1.80 -15.84
C PHE A 66 -7.96 1.52 -14.84
N TYR A 67 -8.87 0.60 -15.16
CA TYR A 67 -9.94 0.18 -14.26
C TYR A 67 -9.38 -0.45 -12.99
N GLU A 68 -8.41 -1.35 -13.08
CA GLU A 68 -7.72 -1.92 -11.93
C GLU A 68 -7.11 -0.82 -11.04
N LEU A 69 -6.42 0.15 -11.64
CA LEU A 69 -5.87 1.31 -10.91
C LEU A 69 -6.97 2.22 -10.31
N LEU A 70 -8.11 2.34 -10.98
CA LEU A 70 -9.26 3.13 -10.51
C LEU A 70 -9.93 2.43 -9.32
N VAL A 71 -10.18 1.13 -9.42
CA VAL A 71 -10.70 0.28 -8.36
C VAL A 71 -9.76 0.36 -7.16
N ASP A 72 -8.46 0.17 -7.37
CA ASP A 72 -7.44 0.26 -6.33
C ASP A 72 -7.49 1.59 -5.56
N LYS A 73 -7.62 2.71 -6.28
CA LYS A 73 -7.75 4.05 -5.68
C LYS A 73 -9.08 4.29 -4.96
N LEU A 74 -10.14 3.58 -5.34
CA LEU A 74 -11.49 3.76 -4.81
C LEU A 74 -11.85 2.74 -3.72
N GLN A 75 -11.03 1.71 -3.53
CA GLN A 75 -11.20 0.79 -2.43
C GLN A 75 -10.97 1.52 -1.10
N VAL A 76 -11.98 1.49 -0.24
CA VAL A 76 -11.84 1.90 1.14
C VAL A 76 -11.07 0.79 1.84
N ASN A 77 -9.74 0.78 1.70
CA ASN A 77 -8.86 -0.11 2.47
C ASN A 77 -8.79 0.33 3.95
N LYS A 78 -9.80 1.01 4.47
CA LYS A 78 -9.83 1.53 5.85
C LYS A 78 -10.41 0.48 6.77
N LEU A 79 -9.64 0.14 7.78
CA LEU A 79 -10.13 -0.69 8.86
C LEU A 79 -11.10 0.14 9.73
N PRO A 80 -12.33 -0.33 10.00
CA PRO A 80 -13.35 0.42 10.72
C PRO A 80 -12.91 0.80 12.14
N ILE A 81 -13.31 1.98 12.61
CA ILE A 81 -12.91 2.49 13.94
C ILE A 81 -13.45 1.63 15.09
N GLU A 82 -14.54 0.90 14.84
CA GLU A 82 -15.16 -0.04 15.77
C GLU A 82 -14.21 -1.16 16.21
N ILE A 83 -13.19 -1.50 15.39
CA ILE A 83 -12.21 -2.51 15.76
C ILE A 83 -11.44 -2.15 17.04
N LEU A 84 -11.34 -0.85 17.34
CA LEU A 84 -10.71 -0.37 18.57
C LEU A 84 -11.46 -0.81 19.84
N LYS A 85 -12.70 -1.29 19.73
CA LYS A 85 -13.44 -1.87 20.87
C LYS A 85 -12.95 -3.28 21.23
N LEU A 86 -12.24 -3.95 20.32
CA LEU A 86 -11.78 -5.33 20.48
C LEU A 86 -10.43 -5.39 21.23
N GLN A 87 -10.43 -5.06 22.52
CA GLN A 87 -9.20 -4.91 23.33
C GLN A 87 -8.38 -6.21 23.51
N HIS A 88 -8.99 -7.37 23.25
CA HIS A 88 -8.32 -8.67 23.25
C HIS A 88 -7.91 -9.15 21.85
N LEU A 89 -8.09 -8.31 20.82
CA LEU A 89 -7.72 -8.65 19.47
C LEU A 89 -6.21 -8.91 19.38
N ARG A 90 -5.85 -10.05 18.81
CA ARG A 90 -4.45 -10.47 18.66
C ARG A 90 -3.98 -10.39 17.22
N HIS A 91 -4.85 -10.69 16.26
CA HIS A 91 -4.47 -10.79 14.85
C HIS A 91 -5.38 -9.89 14.02
N VAL A 92 -4.76 -9.03 13.22
CA VAL A 92 -5.41 -8.32 12.11
C VAL A 92 -4.77 -8.84 10.85
N LEU A 93 -5.54 -9.61 10.09
CA LEU A 93 -5.13 -10.22 8.83
C LEU A 93 -6.07 -9.76 7.72
N ILE A 94 -5.58 -8.92 6.82
CA ILE A 94 -6.33 -8.37 5.70
C ILE A 94 -5.60 -8.76 4.42
N TYR A 95 -6.30 -9.40 3.50
CA TYR A 95 -5.77 -9.82 2.21
C TYR A 95 -6.62 -9.17 1.13
N HIS A 96 -6.14 -8.04 0.65
CA HIS A 96 -6.74 -7.36 -0.47
C HIS A 96 -5.82 -7.49 -1.68
N PHE A 97 -6.36 -7.91 -2.83
CA PHE A 97 -5.59 -8.10 -4.06
C PHE A 97 -6.20 -7.24 -5.16
N GLY A 98 -5.36 -6.48 -5.86
CA GLY A 98 -5.78 -5.60 -6.95
C GLY A 98 -4.61 -5.27 -7.86
N ALA A 99 -4.86 -5.13 -9.17
CA ALA A 99 -3.82 -4.87 -10.17
C ALA A 99 -2.60 -5.82 -10.13
N GLY A 100 -2.78 -7.07 -9.65
CA GLY A 100 -1.72 -8.07 -9.55
C GLY A 100 -0.87 -8.00 -8.26
N PHE A 101 -1.20 -7.14 -7.30
CA PHE A 101 -0.43 -6.96 -6.06
C PHE A 101 -1.33 -7.03 -4.80
N LEU A 102 -0.72 -7.36 -3.66
CA LEU A 102 -1.36 -7.24 -2.36
C LEU A 102 -1.35 -5.77 -1.92
N HIS A 103 -2.50 -5.28 -1.50
CA HIS A 103 -2.67 -3.91 -1.04
C HIS A 103 -2.74 -3.84 0.47
N GLY A 104 -2.16 -2.77 1.00
CA GLY A 104 -2.26 -2.48 2.41
C GLY A 104 -3.55 -1.77 2.79
N PHE A 105 -3.73 -1.65 4.10
CA PHE A 105 -4.92 -1.09 4.71
C PHE A 105 -4.58 0.14 5.56
N ASP A 106 -5.43 1.15 5.48
CA ASP A 106 -5.43 2.31 6.33
C ASP A 106 -5.98 1.95 7.72
N ALA A 107 -5.10 1.91 8.71
CA ALA A 107 -5.52 1.69 10.08
C ALA A 107 -6.26 2.91 10.66
N PRO A 108 -7.27 2.70 11.54
CA PRO A 108 -7.86 3.80 12.28
C PRO A 108 -6.79 4.45 13.16
N LYS A 109 -6.90 5.77 13.36
CA LYS A 109 -6.12 6.46 14.40
C LYS A 109 -6.37 5.76 15.74
N LYS A 110 -5.34 5.66 16.58
CA LYS A 110 -5.33 4.92 17.85
C LYS A 110 -5.27 3.39 17.71
N ILE A 111 -4.85 2.85 16.56
CA ILE A 111 -4.51 1.42 16.42
C ILE A 111 -3.51 0.95 17.49
N GLY A 112 -2.61 1.84 17.94
CA GLY A 112 -1.66 1.57 19.03
C GLY A 112 -2.30 1.25 20.40
N THR A 113 -3.62 1.46 20.55
CA THR A 113 -4.37 1.08 21.77
C THR A 113 -4.68 -0.42 21.85
N LEU A 114 -4.60 -1.14 20.73
CA LEU A 114 -4.84 -2.58 20.67
C LEU A 114 -3.59 -3.36 21.13
N VAL A 115 -3.14 -3.13 22.37
CA VAL A 115 -1.88 -3.64 22.93
C VAL A 115 -1.79 -5.17 23.01
N SER A 116 -2.90 -5.88 22.82
CA SER A 116 -2.95 -7.34 22.73
C SER A 116 -2.49 -7.88 21.37
N LEU A 117 -2.30 -7.02 20.36
CA LEU A 117 -1.90 -7.43 19.01
C LEU A 117 -0.55 -8.15 19.00
N LYS A 118 -0.53 -9.25 18.25
CA LYS A 118 0.62 -10.12 17.97
C LYS A 118 0.96 -10.16 16.49
N VAL A 119 -0.05 -10.06 15.62
CA VAL A 119 0.12 -10.17 14.17
C VAL A 119 -0.69 -9.07 13.49
N VAL A 120 -0.04 -8.28 12.66
CA VAL A 120 -0.67 -7.30 11.78
C VAL A 120 -0.01 -7.43 10.41
N ASN A 121 -0.77 -7.65 9.34
CA ASN A 121 -0.21 -7.67 7.99
C ASN A 121 -0.65 -6.47 7.15
N LEU A 122 0.19 -6.07 6.18
CA LEU A 122 -0.10 -5.05 5.18
C LEU A 122 -0.71 -3.75 5.74
N ILE A 123 -0.20 -3.22 6.85
CA ILE A 123 -0.68 -1.94 7.39
C ILE A 123 -0.01 -0.77 6.65
N ASN A 124 -0.79 0.16 6.12
CA ASN A 124 -0.25 1.31 5.38
C ASN A 124 0.51 2.29 6.29
N ALA A 125 1.70 2.68 5.84
CA ALA A 125 2.53 3.65 6.54
C ALA A 125 1.95 5.06 6.42
N THR A 126 1.52 5.60 7.56
CA THR A 126 1.15 7.01 7.73
C THR A 126 1.91 7.59 8.92
N THR A 127 1.97 8.91 9.03
CA THR A 127 2.59 9.58 10.18
C THR A 127 2.05 9.07 11.52
N SER A 128 0.74 8.86 11.64
CA SER A 128 0.16 8.30 12.88
C SER A 128 0.49 6.82 13.05
N THR A 129 0.37 6.03 11.98
CA THR A 129 0.55 4.58 12.06
C THR A 129 1.97 4.22 12.53
N VAL A 130 3.00 4.81 11.92
CA VAL A 130 4.39 4.45 12.23
C VAL A 130 4.78 4.79 13.65
N ILE A 131 4.19 5.82 14.25
CA ILE A 131 4.38 6.19 15.65
C ILE A 131 3.61 5.25 16.59
N GLU A 132 2.34 4.99 16.28
CA GLU A 132 1.46 4.19 17.14
C GLU A 132 1.86 2.71 17.22
N LEU A 133 2.48 2.17 16.16
CA LEU A 133 3.01 0.81 16.14
C LEU A 133 3.98 0.55 17.31
N GLY A 134 4.71 1.57 17.77
CA GLY A 134 5.62 1.45 18.91
C GLY A 134 4.93 1.13 20.25
N ASN A 135 3.61 1.27 20.35
CA ASN A 135 2.83 0.90 21.54
C ASN A 135 2.46 -0.60 21.56
N LEU A 136 2.57 -1.30 20.43
CA LEU A 136 2.17 -2.70 20.30
C LEU A 136 3.28 -3.66 20.76
N THR A 137 3.73 -3.55 22.02
CA THR A 137 4.92 -4.28 22.53
C THR A 137 4.79 -5.82 22.55
N ARG A 138 3.59 -6.36 22.33
CA ARG A 138 3.32 -7.80 22.18
C ARG A 138 3.43 -8.29 20.73
N LEU A 139 3.64 -7.39 19.78
CA LEU A 139 3.72 -7.71 18.37
C LEU A 139 4.88 -8.68 18.10
N ARG A 140 4.58 -9.70 17.30
CA ARG A 140 5.51 -10.74 16.84
C ARG A 140 5.77 -10.62 15.35
N LYS A 141 4.72 -10.31 14.59
CA LYS A 141 4.78 -10.23 13.13
C LYS A 141 4.13 -8.94 12.67
N LEU A 142 4.83 -8.20 11.81
CA LEU A 142 4.35 -6.96 11.24
C LEU A 142 4.75 -6.91 9.78
N ASP A 143 3.79 -6.59 8.94
CA ASP A 143 4.01 -6.26 7.54
C ASP A 143 3.48 -4.85 7.29
N ILE A 144 4.37 -3.95 6.89
CA ILE A 144 4.09 -2.54 6.63
C ILE A 144 4.08 -2.33 5.13
N ALA A 145 2.99 -1.78 4.63
CA ALA A 145 2.84 -1.39 3.25
C ALA A 145 3.08 0.11 3.03
N GLU A 146 3.39 0.47 1.79
CA GLU A 146 3.50 1.86 1.33
C GLU A 146 4.52 2.72 2.10
N LEU A 147 5.61 2.12 2.57
CA LEU A 147 6.64 2.86 3.28
C LEU A 147 7.33 3.83 2.33
N ARG A 148 7.36 5.11 2.73
CA ARG A 148 8.10 6.18 2.05
C ARG A 148 9.25 6.66 2.94
N ARG A 149 10.30 7.18 2.30
CA ARG A 149 11.51 7.72 2.97
C ARG A 149 11.22 8.61 4.18
N LYS A 150 10.21 9.48 4.10
CA LYS A 150 9.83 10.40 5.19
C LYS A 150 9.41 9.72 6.50
N TYR A 151 8.98 8.46 6.47
CA TYR A 151 8.51 7.73 7.66
C TYR A 151 9.60 6.88 8.33
N GLY A 152 10.78 6.74 7.69
CA GLY A 152 11.81 5.80 8.13
C GLY A 152 12.29 6.03 9.57
N ARG A 153 12.54 7.30 9.94
CA ARG A 153 13.01 7.67 11.29
C ARG A 153 11.99 7.29 12.37
N ASP A 154 10.73 7.68 12.17
CA ASP A 154 9.66 7.43 13.13
C ASP A 154 9.38 5.93 13.26
N LEU A 155 9.39 5.21 12.13
CA LEU A 155 9.25 3.77 12.12
C LEU A 155 10.39 3.09 12.90
N CYS A 156 11.65 3.41 12.62
CA CYS A 156 12.78 2.86 13.37
C CYS A 156 12.65 3.14 14.89
N SER A 157 12.26 4.36 15.26
CA SER A 157 12.04 4.74 16.67
C SER A 157 10.94 3.93 17.34
N SER A 158 9.91 3.51 16.59
CA SER A 158 8.84 2.65 17.07
C SER A 158 9.26 1.18 17.14
N LEU A 159 9.99 0.69 16.13
CA LEU A 159 10.54 -0.67 16.11
C LEU A 159 11.46 -0.91 17.30
N ASP A 160 12.21 0.12 17.74
CA ASP A 160 13.10 0.07 18.92
C ASP A 160 12.37 -0.29 20.24
N LYS A 161 11.04 -0.13 20.27
CA LYS A 161 10.20 -0.46 21.44
C LYS A 161 9.70 -1.91 21.41
N LEU A 162 9.84 -2.61 20.29
CA LEU A 162 9.23 -3.92 20.04
C LEU A 162 10.18 -5.07 20.37
N ILE A 163 10.40 -5.32 21.66
CA ILE A 163 11.45 -6.25 22.15
C ILE A 163 11.26 -7.74 21.83
N ASN A 164 10.05 -8.20 21.47
CA ASN A 164 9.76 -9.62 21.22
C ASN A 164 9.40 -9.90 19.76
N PHE A 165 9.85 -9.03 18.87
CA PHE A 165 9.44 -9.00 17.49
C PHE A 165 10.23 -10.03 16.67
N GLU A 166 9.53 -10.86 15.87
CA GLU A 166 10.08 -12.06 15.22
C GLU A 166 10.17 -11.93 13.69
N GLN A 167 9.21 -11.22 13.08
CA GLN A 167 9.13 -11.08 11.64
C GLN A 167 8.71 -9.67 11.23
N LEU A 168 9.51 -9.07 10.36
CA LEU A 168 9.25 -7.77 9.74
C LEU A 168 9.20 -7.91 8.23
N SER A 169 8.13 -7.41 7.63
CA SER A 169 8.02 -7.20 6.20
C SER A 169 7.74 -5.73 5.95
N ILE A 170 8.43 -5.15 4.97
CA ILE A 170 8.28 -3.74 4.59
C ILE A 170 8.22 -3.66 3.07
N SER A 171 7.18 -3.03 2.55
CA SER A 171 7.07 -2.70 1.13
C SER A 171 7.05 -1.20 0.86
N SER A 172 7.66 -0.76 -0.25
CA SER A 172 7.61 0.64 -0.71
C SER A 172 6.30 0.96 -1.42
N TYR A 173 5.95 2.25 -1.50
CA TYR A 173 4.87 2.70 -2.37
C TYR A 173 5.34 2.76 -3.82
N GLY A 174 5.05 1.71 -4.60
CA GLY A 174 5.43 1.64 -6.00
C GLY A 174 6.95 1.57 -6.26
N VAL A 175 7.33 1.72 -7.52
CA VAL A 175 8.67 1.36 -8.05
C VAL A 175 9.74 2.45 -7.85
N SER A 176 9.31 3.69 -7.54
CA SER A 176 10.19 4.85 -7.38
C SER A 176 10.54 5.17 -5.93
N ASP A 177 9.66 4.86 -4.99
CA ASP A 177 9.88 5.17 -3.59
C ASP A 177 10.99 4.30 -2.99
N ILE A 178 11.77 4.93 -2.12
CA ILE A 178 12.93 4.31 -1.46
C ILE A 178 12.55 3.96 -0.03
N ILE A 179 12.85 2.72 0.36
CA ILE A 179 12.88 2.29 1.75
C ILE A 179 14.17 2.81 2.36
N ASP A 180 14.06 3.80 3.26
CA ASP A 180 15.19 4.36 4.01
C ASP A 180 15.02 4.03 5.49
N LEU A 181 15.82 3.07 5.96
CA LEU A 181 15.83 2.60 7.35
C LEU A 181 17.24 2.64 7.94
N GLN A 182 18.09 3.57 7.47
CA GLN A 182 19.47 3.71 7.95
C GLN A 182 19.57 4.26 9.39
N TYR A 183 18.44 4.45 10.07
CA TYR A 183 18.38 4.90 11.45
C TYR A 183 18.70 3.73 12.40
N PRO A 184 19.52 3.93 13.44
CA PRO A 184 19.87 2.88 14.38
C PRO A 184 18.64 2.27 15.08
N LEU A 185 18.68 0.95 15.27
CA LEU A 185 17.85 0.24 16.25
C LEU A 185 18.77 -0.12 17.41
N HIS A 186 18.56 0.53 18.56
CA HIS A 186 19.37 0.39 19.77
C HIS A 186 19.00 -0.85 20.57
N SER A 187 17.71 -1.20 20.59
CA SER A 187 17.27 -2.51 21.03
C SER A 187 17.73 -3.52 19.99
N THR A 188 18.77 -4.29 20.30
CA THR A 188 19.11 -5.45 19.48
C THR A 188 17.95 -6.44 19.59
N HIS A 189 17.12 -6.54 18.54
CA HIS A 189 16.00 -7.47 18.49
C HIS A 189 16.50 -8.91 18.46
N SER A 190 16.83 -9.45 19.63
CA SER A 190 17.36 -10.81 19.80
C SER A 190 16.38 -11.90 19.36
N SER A 191 15.13 -11.55 19.03
CA SER A 191 14.11 -12.44 18.52
C SER A 191 13.82 -12.33 17.03
N LEU A 192 14.36 -11.32 16.32
CA LEU A 192 14.00 -11.07 14.92
C LEU A 192 14.67 -12.11 14.01
N ARG A 193 13.86 -12.96 13.39
CA ARG A 193 14.30 -14.12 12.59
C ARG A 193 14.14 -13.92 11.10
N THR A 194 13.15 -13.13 10.68
CA THR A 194 12.82 -12.95 9.27
C THR A 194 12.64 -11.48 8.94
N LEU A 195 13.37 -11.04 7.92
CA LEU A 195 13.24 -9.73 7.30
C LEU A 195 12.85 -9.89 5.84
N THR A 196 11.83 -9.15 5.41
CA THR A 196 11.48 -9.01 4.00
C THR A 196 11.49 -7.53 3.65
N PHE A 197 12.25 -7.17 2.62
CA PHE A 197 12.16 -5.86 1.98
C PHE A 197 11.64 -6.04 0.56
N GLU A 198 10.57 -5.34 0.24
CA GLU A 198 9.94 -5.36 -1.08
C GLU A 198 9.89 -3.95 -1.66
N GLY A 199 10.74 -3.69 -2.65
CA GLY A 199 10.89 -2.36 -3.25
C GLY A 199 12.26 -1.74 -3.03
N ARG A 200 12.48 -0.56 -3.62
CA ARG A 200 13.82 -0.01 -3.84
C ARG A 200 14.55 0.28 -2.52
N LEU A 201 15.72 -0.33 -2.36
CA LEU A 201 16.68 -0.07 -1.29
C LEU A 201 17.95 0.52 -1.90
N GLU A 202 18.36 1.70 -1.44
CA GLU A 202 19.66 2.27 -1.84
C GLU A 202 20.83 1.51 -1.20
N ARG A 203 20.66 1.12 0.07
CA ARG A 203 21.61 0.34 0.87
C ARG A 203 20.85 -0.56 1.82
N LEU A 204 21.50 -1.61 2.30
CA LEU A 204 20.94 -2.43 3.38
C LEU A 204 21.00 -1.64 4.70
N PRO A 205 19.96 -1.69 5.55
CA PRO A 205 19.96 -1.01 6.83
C PRO A 205 21.09 -1.49 7.74
N ILE A 206 21.81 -0.55 8.37
CA ILE A 206 23.02 -0.84 9.16
C ILE A 206 22.76 -1.83 10.30
N TRP A 207 21.58 -1.77 10.90
CA TRP A 207 21.18 -2.64 12.02
C TRP A 207 20.91 -4.08 11.57
N VAL A 208 20.72 -4.37 10.27
CA VAL A 208 20.52 -5.76 9.82
C VAL A 208 21.75 -6.62 10.14
N THR A 209 22.94 -6.03 10.06
CA THR A 209 24.20 -6.73 10.35
C THR A 209 24.42 -6.99 11.84
N SER A 210 23.69 -6.31 12.74
CA SER A 210 23.78 -6.51 14.19
C SER A 210 22.74 -7.51 14.74
N LEU A 211 21.84 -8.04 13.92
CA LEU A 211 20.80 -8.99 14.34
C LEU A 211 21.35 -10.41 14.45
N GLN A 212 21.59 -10.87 15.69
CA GLN A 212 22.18 -12.19 15.95
C GLN A 212 21.22 -13.36 15.69
N ALA A 213 19.91 -13.16 15.78
CA ALA A 213 18.92 -14.22 15.61
C ALA A 213 18.32 -14.30 14.20
N LEU A 214 18.79 -13.45 13.28
CA LEU A 214 18.28 -13.35 11.93
C LEU A 214 18.64 -14.61 11.13
N VAL A 215 17.62 -15.30 10.61
CA VAL A 215 17.77 -16.54 9.86
C VAL A 215 17.52 -16.31 8.37
N THR A 216 16.60 -15.40 8.04
CA THR A 216 16.14 -15.23 6.66
C THR A 216 16.02 -13.76 6.31
N VAL A 217 16.62 -13.39 5.17
CA VAL A 217 16.45 -12.08 4.55
C VAL A 217 15.94 -12.28 3.14
N HIS A 218 14.76 -11.76 2.84
CA HIS A 218 14.20 -11.70 1.50
C HIS A 218 14.34 -10.29 0.95
N LEU A 219 14.93 -10.17 -0.23
CA LEU A 219 15.04 -8.93 -0.98
C LEU A 219 14.25 -9.11 -2.28
N LYS A 220 13.13 -8.41 -2.40
CA LYS A 220 12.26 -8.44 -3.58
C LYS A 220 12.25 -7.07 -4.23
N LEU A 221 12.41 -7.01 -5.55
CA LEU A 221 12.36 -5.75 -6.31
C LEU A 221 13.27 -4.65 -5.73
N SER A 222 14.38 -5.04 -5.07
CA SER A 222 15.17 -4.15 -4.24
C SER A 222 16.04 -3.18 -5.02
N LYS A 223 16.41 -3.53 -6.26
CA LYS A 223 17.37 -2.79 -7.10
C LYS A 223 18.69 -2.49 -6.36
N LEU A 224 19.05 -3.31 -5.37
CA LEU A 224 20.33 -3.21 -4.67
C LEU A 224 21.45 -3.56 -5.65
N GLU A 225 22.46 -2.70 -5.72
CA GLU A 225 23.69 -2.94 -6.49
C GLU A 225 24.71 -3.72 -5.64
N ASP A 226 25.67 -4.39 -6.27
CA ASP A 226 26.66 -5.27 -5.61
C ASP A 226 27.50 -4.56 -4.51
N ASN A 227 27.59 -3.23 -4.57
CA ASN A 227 28.30 -2.42 -3.57
C ASN A 227 27.47 -2.10 -2.31
N ALA A 228 26.18 -2.44 -2.30
CA ALA A 228 25.23 -1.99 -1.28
C ALA A 228 25.37 -2.73 0.08
N LEU A 229 26.21 -3.76 0.14
CA LEU A 229 26.60 -4.48 1.36
C LEU A 229 27.97 -4.06 1.91
N ARG A 230 28.75 -3.24 1.16
CA ARG A 230 30.04 -2.76 1.65
C ARG A 230 29.79 -1.62 2.62
N ASN A 231 29.96 -1.90 3.91
CA ASN A 231 30.16 -0.85 4.90
C ASN A 231 31.31 0.04 4.39
N SER A 232 31.04 1.32 4.16
CA SER A 232 32.10 2.30 3.98
C SER A 232 32.91 2.31 5.27
N SER A 233 34.06 1.65 5.22
CA SER A 233 35.18 1.71 6.16
C SER A 233 35.62 3.14 6.41
#